data_AF-A0A2N9YFV6-F1
#
_entry.id   AF-A0A2N9YFV6-F1
#
_cell.length_a   1.000
_cell.length_b   1.000
_cell.length_c   1.000
_cell.angle_alpha   90.00
_cell.angle_beta   90.00
_cell.angle_gamma   90.00
#
_symmetry.space_group_name_H-M   'P 1'
#
loop_
_entity.id
_entity.type
_entity.pdbx_description
1 polymer ?
#
loop_
_entity_poly.entity_id
_entity_poly.type
_entity_poly.pdbx_seq_one_letter_code
_entity_poly.pdbx_strand_id
1 'polypeptide(L)'
;MLINTHALLKKMALCVMVCSLLNACSTVSEQDAQQPEVSPDNTSNTTDETASAALDSVRSQQTAKGLLLTLSDGLFETGKAELLSTSAISIDKIASYLHQNPSRNVLIEGHTDNTGSHDYNLGLSQRRADAVKYALISRGIASKRIVAKGIGEVRPITDNKTQSGRRQNRRIEITVLNEGLAVR
;
A
#
# COMPACT_ATOMS: atom_id res chain seq x y z
N MET A 1 78.96 7.63 2.39
CA MET A 1 78.83 8.56 1.25
C MET A 1 77.41 9.12 1.30
N LEU A 2 77.31 10.38 1.74
CA LEU A 2 76.28 11.43 1.59
C LEU A 2 74.76 11.11 1.45
N ILE A 3 74.01 12.01 2.09
CA ILE A 3 72.58 12.08 2.42
C ILE A 3 71.84 12.97 1.39
N ASN A 4 70.53 12.76 1.16
CA ASN A 4 69.42 13.76 1.01
C ASN A 4 68.22 13.11 0.28
N THR A 5 66.98 12.99 0.79
CA THR A 5 65.97 13.89 1.39
C THR A 5 65.31 14.90 0.44
N HIS A 6 63.97 14.98 0.58
CA HIS A 6 62.98 15.94 0.07
C HIS A 6 62.41 15.73 -1.34
N ALA A 7 61.14 16.01 -1.65
CA ALA A 7 59.86 16.17 -0.91
C ALA A 7 58.83 16.64 -1.97
N LEU A 8 57.55 16.62 -1.58
CA LEU A 8 56.41 17.36 -2.15
C LEU A 8 55.72 16.72 -3.37
N LEU A 9 54.65 15.95 -3.18
CA LEU A 9 53.29 16.35 -2.78
C LEU A 9 52.55 17.12 -3.89
N LYS A 10 51.67 16.42 -4.61
CA LYS A 10 50.46 17.00 -5.21
C LYS A 10 49.34 15.95 -5.30
N LYS A 11 48.73 15.69 -4.15
CA LYS A 11 47.30 15.37 -4.03
C LYS A 11 46.55 16.71 -3.85
N MET A 12 45.23 16.67 -4.07
CA MET A 12 44.22 17.71 -3.81
C MET A 12 43.94 18.63 -5.01
N ALA A 13 42.75 18.61 -5.60
CA ALA A 13 41.42 18.93 -5.08
C ALA A 13 41.19 20.44 -4.90
N LEU A 14 40.02 20.87 -5.41
CA LEU A 14 39.09 21.82 -4.80
C LEU A 14 39.15 23.31 -5.24
N CYS A 15 37.95 23.75 -5.67
CA CYS A 15 37.29 25.06 -5.58
C CYS A 15 38.02 26.37 -5.90
N VAL A 16 37.28 27.28 -6.55
CA VAL A 16 36.84 28.63 -6.09
C VAL A 16 36.42 29.38 -7.37
N MET A 17 35.12 29.55 -7.66
CA MET A 17 34.16 30.56 -7.17
C MET A 17 34.54 32.02 -7.48
N VAL A 18 33.61 32.69 -8.19
CA VAL A 18 33.38 34.15 -8.28
C VAL A 18 34.32 34.95 -9.21
N CYS A 19 33.78 35.59 -10.26
CA CYS A 19 33.41 37.02 -10.20
C CYS A 19 32.92 37.56 -11.56
N SER A 20 31.87 38.36 -11.46
CA SER A 20 31.11 39.12 -12.44
C SER A 20 31.94 40.01 -13.38
N LEU A 21 31.40 40.33 -14.57
CA LEU A 21 30.99 41.68 -15.01
C LEU A 21 30.77 41.76 -16.55
N LEU A 22 29.92 42.73 -16.93
CA LEU A 22 29.72 43.40 -18.23
C LEU A 22 28.40 43.15 -19.01
N ASN A 23 27.45 44.07 -18.73
CA ASN A 23 26.60 44.91 -19.64
C ASN A 23 25.73 44.27 -20.75
N ALA A 24 24.58 44.82 -21.20
CA ALA A 24 23.55 45.79 -20.77
C ALA A 24 22.55 45.95 -21.95
N CYS A 25 21.25 46.20 -21.69
CA CYS A 25 20.21 46.81 -22.58
C CYS A 25 19.74 46.00 -23.84
N SER A 26 18.47 45.87 -24.28
CA SER A 26 17.25 46.70 -24.14
C SER A 26 15.93 45.92 -24.51
N THR A 27 14.78 46.45 -24.02
CA THR A 27 13.38 46.51 -24.56
C THR A 27 12.38 45.31 -24.55
N VAL A 28 11.57 45.28 -23.47
CA VAL A 28 10.08 45.31 -23.27
C VAL A 28 9.06 44.75 -24.30
N SER A 29 8.15 43.89 -23.79
CA SER A 29 6.66 43.89 -23.95
C SER A 29 6.09 42.74 -23.08
N GLU A 30 5.58 42.97 -21.86
CA GLU A 30 4.20 43.32 -21.41
C GLU A 30 3.15 42.17 -21.38
N GLN A 31 2.36 42.20 -20.30
CA GLN A 31 1.18 41.40 -19.89
C GLN A 31 1.45 40.15 -19.02
N ASP A 32 0.86 39.96 -17.83
CA ASP A 32 0.06 40.79 -16.94
C ASP A 32 0.02 40.12 -15.54
N ALA A 33 -0.28 40.90 -14.51
CA ALA A 33 -0.10 40.61 -13.09
C ALA A 33 -1.27 39.85 -12.40
N GLN A 34 -1.00 39.45 -11.15
CA GLN A 34 -1.88 39.63 -9.97
C GLN A 34 -2.43 38.34 -9.30
N GLN A 35 -1.90 38.02 -8.11
CA GLN A 35 -2.60 37.31 -7.04
C GLN A 35 -3.66 38.22 -6.39
N PRO A 36 -4.66 37.66 -5.70
CA PRO A 36 -4.78 38.02 -4.29
C PRO A 36 -5.14 36.85 -3.35
N GLU A 37 -4.69 36.96 -2.11
CA GLU A 37 -5.06 36.15 -0.94
C GLU A 37 -6.48 36.43 -0.45
N VAL A 38 -7.20 35.44 0.10
CA VAL A 38 -8.07 35.55 1.30
C VAL A 38 -8.35 34.15 1.91
N SER A 39 -8.11 33.98 3.22
CA SER A 39 -8.84 33.05 4.13
C SER A 39 -9.79 33.91 4.99
N PRO A 40 -11.00 33.47 5.41
CA PRO A 40 -11.14 32.50 6.52
C PRO A 40 -12.40 31.58 6.55
N ASP A 41 -12.24 30.45 7.26
CA ASP A 41 -13.16 29.76 8.20
C ASP A 41 -14.53 29.17 7.77
N ASN A 42 -14.71 27.85 7.97
CA ASN A 42 -15.70 27.23 8.89
C ASN A 42 -15.72 25.69 8.75
N THR A 43 -15.00 25.06 9.68
CA THR A 43 -15.34 23.91 10.55
C THR A 43 -16.22 22.73 10.07
N SER A 44 -15.72 21.53 10.43
CA SER A 44 -16.44 20.26 10.71
C SER A 44 -16.75 19.40 9.46
N ASN A 45 -16.11 18.24 9.28
CA ASN A 45 -16.17 17.13 10.23
C ASN A 45 -14.82 16.43 10.42
N THR A 46 -14.20 16.75 11.54
CA THR A 46 -13.33 15.87 12.32
C THR A 46 -14.11 14.63 12.75
N THR A 47 -13.76 13.45 12.24
CA THR A 47 -13.84 12.16 12.97
C THR A 47 -13.22 10.94 12.27
N ASP A 48 -12.63 11.06 11.06
CA ASP A 48 -12.10 9.89 10.34
C ASP A 48 -10.56 9.78 10.28
N GLU A 49 -9.81 10.70 10.89
CA GLU A 49 -8.34 10.68 10.81
C GLU A 49 -7.64 9.69 11.76
N THR A 50 -8.34 9.14 12.76
CA THR A 50 -7.71 8.18 13.69
C THR A 50 -7.73 6.73 13.20
N ALA A 51 -8.33 6.43 12.05
CA ALA A 51 -8.31 5.09 11.45
C ALA A 51 -7.16 4.86 10.44
N SER A 52 -6.52 5.94 9.95
CA SER A 52 -5.47 5.87 8.93
C SER A 52 -4.09 5.46 9.50
N ALA A 53 -3.81 5.84 10.75
CA ALA A 53 -2.49 5.65 11.38
C ALA A 53 -2.18 4.21 11.84
N ALA A 54 -3.06 3.24 11.60
CA ALA A 54 -2.84 1.85 12.00
C ALA A 54 -2.35 0.95 10.85
N LEU A 55 -2.25 1.42 9.60
CA LEU A 55 -2.16 0.56 8.40
C LEU A 55 -0.82 0.61 7.65
N ASP A 56 0.32 0.74 8.34
CA ASP A 56 1.63 0.81 7.66
C ASP A 56 2.07 -0.49 6.92
N SER A 57 1.38 -1.61 7.14
CA SER A 57 1.64 -2.89 6.45
C SER A 57 0.58 -3.25 5.39
N VAL A 58 -0.41 -2.36 5.17
CA VAL A 58 -1.60 -2.65 4.37
C VAL A 58 -1.82 -1.50 3.40
N ARG A 59 -1.78 -1.77 2.09
CA ARG A 59 -2.16 -0.75 1.11
C ARG A 59 -3.67 -0.52 1.23
N SER A 60 -4.06 0.60 1.83
CA SER A 60 -5.45 1.02 1.96
C SER A 60 -5.85 1.94 0.80
N GLN A 61 -7.02 1.70 0.22
CA GLN A 61 -7.60 2.53 -0.83
C GLN A 61 -9.10 2.66 -0.59
N GLN A 62 -9.61 3.89 -0.59
CA GLN A 62 -11.05 4.11 -0.55
C GLN A 62 -11.65 3.79 -1.92
N THR A 63 -12.68 2.95 -1.95
CA THR A 63 -13.42 2.58 -3.16
C THR A 63 -14.89 2.95 -3.01
N ALA A 64 -15.64 2.94 -4.12
CA ALA A 64 -17.09 3.17 -4.07
C ALA A 64 -17.85 2.17 -3.17
N LYS A 65 -17.30 0.96 -3.00
CA LYS A 65 -17.88 -0.08 -2.15
C LYS A 65 -17.49 0.06 -0.68
N GLY A 66 -16.39 0.77 -0.39
CA GLY A 66 -15.84 0.97 0.95
C GLY A 66 -14.32 0.91 0.97
N LEU A 67 -13.73 0.58 2.11
CA LEU A 67 -12.28 0.58 2.31
C LEU A 67 -11.67 -0.73 1.80
N LEU A 68 -10.86 -0.66 0.74
CA LEU A 68 -10.08 -1.78 0.22
C LEU A 68 -8.72 -1.83 0.91
N LEU A 69 -8.40 -2.99 1.46
CA LEU A 69 -7.15 -3.31 2.10
C LEU A 69 -6.47 -4.44 1.32
N THR A 70 -5.33 -4.16 0.71
CA THR A 70 -4.55 -5.17 -0.02
C THR A 70 -3.42 -5.71 0.84
N LEU A 71 -3.41 -7.03 0.99
CA LEU A 71 -2.43 -7.80 1.74
C LEU A 71 -1.63 -8.69 0.78
N SER A 72 -0.31 -8.50 0.74
CA SER A 72 0.61 -9.24 -0.13
C SER A 72 0.77 -10.72 0.29
N ASP A 73 1.33 -11.57 -0.58
CA ASP A 73 1.60 -13.01 -0.33
C ASP A 73 2.37 -13.32 0.96
N GLY A 74 3.06 -12.35 1.55
CA GLY A 74 3.84 -12.50 2.80
C GLY A 74 3.01 -12.86 4.04
N LEU A 75 1.71 -13.08 3.91
CA LEU A 75 0.86 -13.65 4.95
C LEU A 75 0.91 -15.18 5.00
N PHE A 76 1.32 -15.84 3.92
CA PHE A 76 1.25 -17.28 3.78
C PHE A 76 2.62 -17.85 3.45
N GLU A 77 2.87 -19.09 3.85
CA GLU A 77 3.94 -19.86 3.24
C GLU A 77 3.61 -20.16 1.76
N THR A 78 4.65 -20.28 0.93
CA THR A 78 4.52 -20.60 -0.49
C THR A 78 3.68 -21.86 -0.70
N GLY A 79 2.60 -21.76 -1.48
CA GLY A 79 1.71 -22.88 -1.78
C GLY A 79 0.79 -23.32 -0.64
N LYS A 80 0.90 -22.73 0.55
CA LYS A 80 0.04 -23.03 1.70
C LYS A 80 -1.06 -21.96 1.87
N ALA A 81 -2.07 -22.34 2.65
CA ALA A 81 -3.15 -21.46 3.10
C ALA A 81 -3.05 -21.12 4.59
N GLU A 82 -2.00 -21.59 5.26
CA GLU A 82 -1.75 -21.30 6.67
C GLU A 82 -1.15 -19.91 6.84
N LEU A 83 -1.70 -19.15 7.78
CA LEU A 83 -1.25 -17.79 8.08
C LEU A 83 0.04 -17.83 8.90
N LEU A 84 1.03 -17.05 8.48
CA LEU A 84 2.24 -16.81 9.24
C LEU A 84 1.95 -15.99 10.50
N SER A 85 2.76 -16.17 11.54
CA SER A 85 2.67 -15.41 12.79
C SER A 85 2.79 -13.90 12.56
N THR A 86 3.60 -13.47 11.59
CA THR A 86 3.75 -12.08 11.16
C THR A 86 2.44 -11.46 10.66
N SER A 87 1.53 -12.29 10.15
CA SER A 87 0.20 -11.86 9.69
C SER A 87 -0.72 -11.45 10.83
N ALA A 88 -0.49 -11.99 12.04
CA ALA A 88 -1.37 -11.77 13.18
C ALA A 88 -1.58 -10.28 13.45
N ILE A 89 -0.50 -9.48 13.38
CA ILE A 89 -0.54 -8.03 13.60
C ILE A 89 -1.48 -7.33 12.60
N SER A 90 -1.40 -7.68 11.32
CA SER A 90 -2.28 -7.09 10.29
C SER A 90 -3.73 -7.52 10.50
N ILE A 91 -3.98 -8.78 10.87
CA ILE A 91 -5.34 -9.27 11.15
C ILE A 91 -5.91 -8.63 12.43
N ASP A 92 -5.09 -8.41 13.47
CA ASP A 92 -5.49 -7.74 14.72
C ASP A 92 -5.94 -6.30 14.47
N LYS A 93 -5.23 -5.58 13.59
CA LYS A 93 -5.58 -4.21 13.18
C LYS A 93 -6.92 -4.18 12.45
N ILE A 94 -7.15 -5.11 11.53
CA ILE A 94 -8.43 -5.23 10.80
C ILE A 94 -9.56 -5.58 11.77
N ALA A 95 -9.35 -6.53 12.68
CA ALA A 95 -10.36 -6.90 13.67
C ALA A 95 -10.72 -5.73 14.59
N SER A 96 -9.72 -4.99 15.07
CA SER A 96 -9.92 -3.78 15.88
C SER A 96 -10.79 -2.75 15.15
N TYR A 97 -10.52 -2.51 13.86
CA TYR A 97 -11.33 -1.61 13.04
C TYR A 97 -12.77 -2.12 12.86
N LEU A 98 -12.97 -3.42 12.68
CA LEU A 98 -14.31 -4.02 12.51
C LEU A 98 -15.13 -4.09 13.80
N HIS A 99 -14.48 -4.09 14.96
CA HIS A 99 -15.13 -3.93 16.26
C HIS A 99 -15.65 -2.51 16.48
N GLN A 100 -14.90 -1.51 16.04
CA GLN A 100 -15.34 -0.10 16.07
C GLN A 100 -16.47 0.19 15.06
N ASN A 101 -16.61 -0.66 14.03
CA ASN A 101 -17.59 -0.50 12.96
C ASN A 101 -18.53 -1.72 12.84
N PRO A 102 -19.41 -2.00 13.82
CA PRO A 102 -20.18 -3.25 13.88
C PRO A 102 -21.23 -3.42 12.77
N SER A 103 -21.67 -2.32 12.15
CA SER A 103 -22.62 -2.25 11.03
C SER A 103 -22.04 -2.72 9.69
N ARG A 104 -20.71 -2.73 9.55
CA ARG A 104 -20.04 -2.97 8.26
C ARG A 104 -19.83 -4.44 7.97
N ASN A 105 -20.01 -4.82 6.71
CA ASN A 105 -19.70 -6.15 6.19
C ASN A 105 -18.32 -6.20 5.55
N VAL A 106 -17.77 -7.41 5.39
CA VAL A 106 -16.42 -7.64 4.88
C VAL A 106 -16.47 -8.66 3.75
N LEU A 107 -15.87 -8.31 2.62
CA LEU A 107 -15.58 -9.21 1.52
C LEU A 107 -14.08 -9.48 1.47
N ILE A 108 -13.70 -10.75 1.48
CA ILE A 108 -12.33 -11.22 1.37
C ILE A 108 -12.20 -11.92 0.03
N GLU A 109 -11.37 -11.40 -0.86
CA GLU A 109 -11.08 -11.97 -2.17
C GLU A 109 -9.64 -12.50 -2.21
N GLY A 110 -9.49 -13.78 -2.52
CA GLY A 110 -8.18 -14.41 -2.67
C GLY A 110 -7.75 -14.45 -4.13
N HIS A 111 -6.49 -14.10 -4.40
CA HIS A 111 -5.89 -14.12 -5.72
C HIS A 111 -4.60 -14.93 -5.76
N THR A 112 -4.33 -15.57 -6.89
CA THR A 112 -3.08 -16.28 -7.17
C THR A 112 -2.36 -15.66 -8.37
N ASP A 113 -1.12 -16.09 -8.59
CA ASP A 113 -0.49 -15.92 -9.91
C ASP A 113 -0.96 -17.00 -10.88
N ASN A 114 -0.46 -16.96 -12.11
CA ASN A 114 -0.83 -17.89 -13.18
C ASN A 114 -0.05 -19.23 -13.15
N THR A 115 0.64 -19.56 -12.06
CA THR A 115 1.40 -20.81 -11.95
C THR A 115 0.50 -21.93 -11.45
N GLY A 116 0.29 -22.96 -12.27
CA GLY A 116 -0.58 -24.10 -11.93
C GLY A 116 -1.86 -24.13 -12.75
N SER A 117 -2.73 -25.10 -12.47
CA SER A 117 -4.04 -25.19 -13.14
C SER A 117 -5.04 -24.21 -12.52
N HIS A 118 -6.03 -23.82 -13.32
CA HIS A 118 -7.14 -22.96 -12.89
C HIS A 118 -7.82 -23.49 -11.62
N ASP A 119 -8.23 -24.77 -11.62
CA ASP A 119 -8.94 -25.37 -10.49
C ASP A 119 -8.08 -25.39 -9.22
N TYR A 120 -6.78 -25.63 -9.37
CA TYR A 120 -5.85 -25.60 -8.24
C TYR A 120 -5.75 -24.20 -7.64
N ASN A 121 -5.62 -23.18 -8.48
CA ASN A 121 -5.51 -21.79 -8.09
C ASN A 121 -6.81 -21.26 -7.46
N LEU A 122 -7.95 -21.63 -8.03
CA LEU A 122 -9.26 -21.32 -7.48
C LEU A 122 -9.42 -21.94 -6.07
N GLY A 123 -9.06 -23.21 -5.92
CA GLY A 123 -9.08 -23.88 -4.62
C GLY A 123 -8.10 -23.27 -3.62
N LEU A 124 -6.88 -22.93 -4.05
CA LEU A 124 -5.86 -22.33 -3.18
C LEU A 124 -6.26 -20.93 -2.71
N SER A 125 -6.74 -20.08 -3.62
CA SER A 125 -7.21 -18.75 -3.28
C SER A 125 -8.41 -18.79 -2.32
N GLN A 126 -9.36 -19.71 -2.52
CA GLN A 126 -10.49 -19.90 -1.62
C GLN A 126 -10.01 -20.29 -0.21
N ARG A 127 -9.15 -21.31 -0.09
CA ARG A 127 -8.60 -21.72 1.22
C ARG A 127 -7.87 -20.59 1.94
N ARG A 128 -7.12 -19.75 1.21
CA ARG A 128 -6.44 -18.58 1.78
C ARG A 128 -7.43 -17.52 2.26
N ALA A 129 -8.48 -17.24 1.49
CA ALA A 129 -9.53 -16.32 1.90
C ALA A 129 -10.28 -16.84 3.14
N ASP A 130 -10.55 -18.15 3.21
CA ASP A 130 -11.17 -18.79 4.36
C ASP A 130 -10.29 -18.74 5.61
N ALA A 131 -8.97 -18.94 5.47
CA ALA A 131 -8.03 -18.82 6.58
C ALA A 131 -8.08 -17.42 7.22
N VAL A 132 -8.13 -16.36 6.39
CA VAL A 132 -8.29 -14.98 6.88
C VAL A 132 -9.65 -14.79 7.55
N LYS A 133 -10.73 -15.32 6.96
CA LYS A 133 -12.06 -15.31 7.58
C LYS A 133 -12.05 -15.95 8.96
N TYR A 134 -11.48 -17.14 9.11
CA TYR A 134 -11.40 -17.84 10.39
C TYR A 134 -10.54 -17.08 11.41
N ALA A 135 -9.46 -16.45 10.96
CA ALA A 135 -8.63 -15.62 11.83
C ALA A 135 -9.35 -14.36 12.33
N LEU A 136 -10.28 -13.79 11.56
CA LEU A 136 -11.14 -12.69 12.02
C LEU A 136 -12.26 -13.18 12.95
N ILE A 137 -12.83 -14.36 12.67
CA ILE A 137 -13.85 -14.97 13.54
C ILE A 137 -13.27 -15.28 14.92
N SER A 138 -12.03 -15.81 14.99
CA SER A 138 -11.37 -16.08 16.27
C SER A 138 -11.10 -14.82 17.10
N ARG A 139 -11.12 -13.64 16.48
CA ARG A 139 -11.02 -12.32 17.12
C ARG A 139 -12.38 -11.72 17.47
N GLY A 140 -13.47 -12.49 17.34
CA GLY A 140 -14.81 -12.09 17.74
C GLY A 140 -15.64 -11.41 16.65
N ILE A 141 -15.19 -11.38 15.39
CA ILE A 141 -16.01 -10.86 14.30
C ILE A 141 -17.05 -11.92 13.89
N ALA A 142 -18.33 -11.54 13.91
CA ALA A 142 -19.41 -12.45 13.57
C ALA A 142 -19.28 -13.00 12.14
N SER A 143 -19.31 -14.33 11.96
CA SER A 143 -19.14 -14.97 10.64
C SER A 143 -20.13 -14.47 9.58
N LYS A 144 -21.33 -14.04 9.97
CA LYS A 144 -22.35 -13.51 9.06
C LYS A 144 -21.93 -12.20 8.37
N ARG A 145 -20.97 -11.48 8.94
CA ARG A 145 -20.42 -10.23 8.40
C ARG A 145 -19.32 -10.48 7.38
N ILE A 146 -18.80 -11.71 7.28
CA ILE A 146 -17.61 -12.03 6.50
C ILE A 146 -17.94 -13.02 5.39
N VAL A 147 -17.71 -12.59 4.16
CA VAL A 147 -17.77 -13.42 2.97
C VAL A 147 -16.36 -13.59 2.41
N ALA A 148 -15.96 -14.84 2.17
CA ALA A 148 -14.67 -15.19 1.59
C ALA A 148 -14.90 -15.83 0.21
N LYS A 149 -14.20 -15.33 -0.81
CA LYS A 149 -14.29 -15.80 -2.20
C LYS A 149 -12.89 -16.00 -2.79
N GLY A 150 -12.62 -17.17 -3.33
CA GLY A 150 -11.47 -17.45 -4.18
C GLY A 150 -11.72 -16.93 -5.58
N ILE A 151 -10.83 -16.09 -6.09
CA ILE A 151 -10.87 -15.58 -7.47
C ILE A 151 -9.91 -16.36 -8.37
N GLY A 152 -8.87 -16.99 -7.80
CA GLY A 152 -7.79 -17.61 -8.55
C GLY A 152 -6.95 -16.58 -9.30
N GLU A 153 -6.48 -16.93 -10.48
CA GLU A 153 -5.57 -16.13 -11.31
C GLU A 153 -6.29 -15.16 -12.28
N VAL A 154 -7.62 -15.18 -12.33
CA VAL A 154 -8.41 -14.55 -13.41
C VAL A 154 -8.48 -13.01 -13.34
N ARG A 155 -8.02 -12.40 -12.24
CA ARG A 155 -7.94 -10.94 -12.06
C ARG A 155 -6.52 -10.49 -11.63
N PRO A 156 -5.54 -10.54 -12.53
CA PRO A 156 -4.19 -10.06 -12.24
C PRO A 156 -4.15 -8.54 -12.18
N ILE A 157 -3.38 -7.98 -11.25
CA ILE A 157 -3.13 -6.52 -11.17
C ILE A 157 -1.89 -6.13 -11.98
N THR A 158 -0.98 -7.07 -12.20
CA THR A 158 0.25 -6.87 -12.98
C THR A 158 0.53 -8.07 -13.88
N ASP A 159 1.43 -7.90 -14.83
CA ASP A 159 1.85 -8.99 -15.71
C ASP A 159 2.52 -10.14 -14.92
N ASN A 160 2.15 -11.37 -15.23
CA ASN A 160 2.69 -12.58 -14.61
C ASN A 160 4.05 -13.02 -15.18
N LYS A 161 4.60 -12.31 -16.17
CA LYS A 161 5.90 -12.65 -16.76
C LYS A 161 7.06 -12.56 -15.77
N THR A 162 7.05 -11.59 -14.85
CA THR A 162 8.13 -11.39 -13.89
C THR A 162 7.81 -12.00 -12.53
N GLN A 163 8.84 -12.43 -11.79
CA GLN A 163 8.65 -12.91 -10.41
C GLN A 163 8.04 -11.84 -9.51
N SER A 164 8.39 -10.56 -9.74
CA SER A 164 7.82 -9.43 -9.00
C SER A 164 6.32 -9.29 -9.26
N GLY A 165 5.88 -9.35 -10.53
CA GLY A 165 4.47 -9.27 -10.89
C GLY A 165 3.67 -10.46 -10.34
N ARG A 166 4.22 -11.68 -10.42
CA ARG A 166 3.61 -12.86 -9.79
C ARG A 166 3.42 -12.68 -8.28
N ARG A 167 4.43 -12.17 -7.57
CA ARG A 167 4.32 -11.87 -6.12
C ARG A 167 3.20 -10.87 -5.82
N GLN A 168 3.00 -9.87 -6.67
CA GLN A 168 1.92 -8.89 -6.49
C GLN A 168 0.54 -9.50 -6.76
N ASN A 169 0.43 -10.41 -7.74
CA ASN A 169 -0.82 -11.09 -8.04
C ASN A 169 -1.25 -12.09 -6.96
N ARG A 170 -0.29 -12.68 -6.24
CA ARG A 170 -0.57 -13.46 -5.02
C ARG A 170 -0.87 -12.52 -3.86
N ARG A 171 -2.16 -12.20 -3.69
CA ARG A 171 -2.63 -11.24 -2.68
C ARG A 171 -3.99 -11.63 -2.14
N ILE A 172 -4.32 -11.09 -0.98
CA ILE A 172 -5.67 -11.07 -0.43
C ILE A 172 -6.16 -9.63 -0.46
N GLU A 173 -7.34 -9.41 -1.01
CA GLU A 173 -8.05 -8.15 -0.96
C GLU A 173 -9.15 -8.25 0.09
N ILE A 174 -9.17 -7.31 1.03
CA ILE A 174 -10.20 -7.22 2.06
C ILE A 174 -10.93 -5.91 1.83
N THR A 175 -12.18 -5.98 1.39
CA THR A 175 -13.04 -4.83 1.24
C THR A 175 -13.97 -4.74 2.45
N VAL A 176 -13.79 -3.71 3.28
CA VAL A 176 -14.76 -3.35 4.30
C VAL A 176 -15.83 -2.48 3.65
N LEU A 177 -17.03 -3.02 3.52
CA LEU A 177 -18.13 -2.36 2.83
C LEU A 177 -18.65 -1.16 3.62
N ASN A 178 -19.13 -0.16 2.87
CA ASN A 178 -19.92 0.93 3.43
C ASN A 178 -21.21 0.39 4.07
N GLU A 179 -21.75 1.15 5.01
CA GLU A 179 -22.96 0.76 5.73
C GLU A 179 -24.14 0.56 4.77
N GLY A 180 -25.01 -0.41 5.08
CA GLY A 180 -26.17 -0.75 4.26
C GLY A 180 -25.87 -1.55 2.99
N LEU A 181 -24.60 -1.74 2.62
CA LEU A 181 -24.22 -2.64 1.53
C LEU A 181 -24.12 -4.08 2.03
N ALA A 182 -24.93 -4.95 1.43
CA ALA A 182 -24.84 -6.39 1.62
C ALA A 182 -23.83 -7.00 0.64
N VAL A 183 -23.03 -7.96 1.10
CA VAL A 183 -22.25 -8.80 0.19
C VAL A 183 -23.21 -9.78 -0.47
N ARG A 184 -23.34 -9.69 -1.79
CA ARG A 184 -24.10 -10.65 -2.63
C ARG A 184 -23.17 -11.68 -3.24
#